data_AF-A0A7V5VF23-F1
#
_entry.id   AF-A0A7V5VF23-F1
#
_cell.length_a   1.000
_cell.length_b   1.000
_cell.length_c   1.000
_cell.angle_alpha   90.00
_cell.angle_beta   90.00
_cell.angle_gamma   90.00
#
_symmetry.space_group_name_H-M   'P 1'
#
loop_
_entity.id
_entity.type
_entity.pdbx_description
1 polymer ?
#
loop_
_entity_poly.entity_id
_entity_poly.type
_entity_poly.pdbx_seq_one_letter_code
_entity_poly.pdbx_strand_id
1 'polypeptide(L)'
;MRIFSILSLWLISALFVTCAVKGGLKGGPEDKTPPTIIYSFPQADSTGVHHLEYIRFSFSEMMDRNSIAKNLFISPPIAHEWEWQGYDELSIRLLDSLNRDVTYVLTLGTGLKDLRGNGLEQAYTLAFSSGDHIDHGEISGRVHGLKPKKNYTVMAYLLDSLSQNPHFYRDTALYITKTGKKGNFRLTNLKEGLYRVLAVNDANNNLLADLPREKIALAQKDIPVREGRMADFVSMRPAIQDTNPPAILSVRAINKRQVSLNSNRTLFPDSLATLSIRDSASSQKLALFQWSRAQNALILHTAPQDSGARYVARIAPLRDSLARYTADTSFRFSASRRLLKQSFRIKKRFPADSARAVHPLTNLYLEFSLPLSAESLRHLKQAVVLRQNGDSVSFQARHDSPDKLTLTPSAPLLGDSSYVLTLDSTLLRDAFGRTLKDSATQTVFKVNSPDNFGSLSGRITTALPPPYVVSITRLDGKKEKRVQSLGGKEFEFLFLEEGRYRLAAFADSDSNGVYSPGSIKPFRFSETFHMSADTVSIRKRWEKSGIIIPLP
;
A
#
# COMPACT_ATOMS: atom_id res chain seq x y z
N MET A 1 -77.61 -21.10 62.90
CA MET A 1 -76.69 -22.13 62.34
C MET A 1 -76.66 -22.13 60.80
N ARG A 2 -76.68 -20.96 60.14
CA ARG A 2 -76.68 -20.82 58.66
C ARG A 2 -75.65 -19.79 58.12
N ILE A 3 -74.85 -19.19 59.01
CA ILE A 3 -73.84 -18.18 58.64
C ILE A 3 -72.43 -18.79 58.55
N PHE A 4 -72.18 -19.94 59.21
CA PHE A 4 -70.90 -20.66 59.11
C PHE A 4 -70.74 -21.49 57.81
N SER A 5 -71.84 -21.91 57.16
CA SER A 5 -71.77 -22.67 55.89
C SER A 5 -71.53 -21.83 54.65
N ILE A 6 -71.80 -20.52 54.69
CA ILE A 6 -71.59 -19.63 53.53
C ILE A 6 -70.16 -19.09 53.52
N LEU A 7 -69.53 -18.94 54.70
CA LEU A 7 -68.12 -18.58 54.81
C LEU A 7 -67.18 -19.76 54.47
N SER A 8 -67.59 -21.02 54.72
CA SER A 8 -66.80 -22.19 54.33
C SER A 8 -66.86 -22.48 52.83
N LEU A 9 -67.94 -22.08 52.13
CA LEU A 9 -68.07 -22.26 50.69
C LEU A 9 -67.26 -21.22 49.88
N TRP A 10 -67.06 -20.01 50.41
CA TRP A 10 -66.19 -18.99 49.81
C TRP A 10 -64.69 -19.26 50.06
N LEU A 11 -64.34 -19.92 51.17
CA LEU A 11 -62.95 -20.29 51.47
C LEU A 11 -62.47 -21.51 50.63
N ILE A 12 -63.39 -22.39 50.20
CA ILE A 12 -63.08 -23.53 49.32
C ILE A 12 -63.01 -23.12 47.84
N SER A 13 -63.75 -22.07 47.43
CA SER A 13 -63.66 -21.50 46.07
C SER A 13 -62.32 -20.77 45.81
N ALA A 14 -61.68 -20.24 46.86
CA ALA A 14 -60.38 -19.56 46.76
C ALA A 14 -59.16 -20.51 46.66
N LEU A 15 -59.34 -21.83 46.77
CA LEU A 15 -58.25 -22.83 46.70
C LEU A 15 -57.96 -23.37 45.29
N PHE A 16 -58.67 -22.92 44.24
CA PHE A 16 -58.48 -23.40 42.87
C PHE A 16 -57.93 -22.36 41.88
N VAL A 17 -57.34 -21.26 42.35
CA VAL A 17 -56.60 -20.34 41.49
C VAL A 17 -55.09 -20.53 41.67
N THR A 18 -54.60 -21.74 41.39
CA THR A 18 -53.22 -21.90 40.96
C THR A 18 -53.24 -21.94 39.43
N CYS A 19 -53.05 -20.78 38.80
CA CYS A 19 -52.63 -20.74 37.41
C CYS A 19 -51.38 -21.61 37.30
N ALA A 20 -51.46 -22.72 36.58
CA ALA A 20 -50.29 -23.45 36.12
C ALA A 20 -49.49 -22.49 35.24
N VAL A 21 -48.42 -21.91 35.79
CA VAL A 21 -47.42 -21.20 35.00
C VAL A 21 -46.87 -22.23 34.03
N LYS A 22 -47.13 -22.06 32.73
CA LYS A 22 -46.37 -22.76 31.69
C LYS A 22 -44.90 -22.37 31.92
N GLY A 23 -44.17 -23.21 32.64
CA GLY A 23 -42.72 -23.12 32.70
C GLY A 23 -42.24 -23.14 31.26
N GLY A 24 -41.55 -22.08 30.82
CA GLY A 24 -40.90 -22.10 29.52
C GLY A 24 -40.04 -23.35 29.45
N LEU A 25 -40.14 -24.09 28.34
CA LEU A 25 -39.25 -25.22 28.07
C LEU A 25 -37.83 -24.72 28.28
N LYS A 26 -37.17 -25.15 29.37
CA LYS A 26 -35.72 -25.02 29.46
C LYS A 26 -35.20 -25.95 28.38
N GLY A 27 -34.84 -25.36 27.24
CA GLY A 27 -34.16 -26.08 26.17
C GLY A 27 -33.00 -26.86 26.78
N GLY A 28 -32.75 -28.06 26.25
CA GLY A 28 -31.58 -28.83 26.60
C GLY A 28 -30.29 -28.00 26.47
N PRO A 29 -29.17 -28.47 27.03
CA PRO A 29 -27.89 -27.79 26.88
C PRO A 29 -27.65 -27.47 25.39
N GLU A 30 -27.15 -26.26 25.13
CA GLU A 30 -26.75 -25.85 23.79
C GLU A 30 -25.74 -26.87 23.24
N ASP A 31 -26.00 -27.37 22.03
CA ASP A 31 -25.09 -28.27 21.35
C ASP A 31 -23.86 -27.51 20.90
N LYS A 32 -22.69 -27.98 21.34
CA LYS A 32 -21.37 -27.40 21.07
C LYS A 32 -20.43 -28.38 20.40
N THR A 33 -20.94 -29.55 19.99
CA THR A 33 -20.15 -30.58 19.36
C THR A 33 -19.81 -30.12 17.94
N PRO A 34 -18.53 -30.10 17.54
CA PRO A 34 -18.17 -29.76 16.17
C PRO A 34 -18.57 -30.88 15.19
N PRO A 35 -19.10 -30.56 14.00
CA PRO A 35 -19.27 -31.53 12.94
C PRO A 35 -17.92 -32.13 12.51
N THR A 36 -17.95 -33.42 12.16
CA THR A 36 -16.80 -34.16 11.62
C THR A 36 -17.14 -34.76 10.27
N ILE A 37 -16.13 -35.00 9.44
CA ILE A 37 -16.28 -35.72 8.16
C ILE A 37 -16.07 -37.20 8.47
N ILE A 38 -17.08 -38.01 8.19
CA ILE A 38 -17.05 -39.47 8.43
C ILE A 38 -16.73 -40.27 7.17
N TYR A 39 -16.89 -39.65 5.99
CA TYR A 39 -16.60 -40.28 4.71
C TYR A 39 -16.21 -39.23 3.65
N SER A 40 -15.29 -39.60 2.77
CA SER A 40 -15.02 -38.86 1.54
C SER A 40 -14.84 -39.80 0.34
N PHE A 41 -15.29 -39.34 -0.82
CA PHE A 41 -14.98 -39.93 -2.12
C PHE A 41 -14.39 -38.87 -3.05
N PRO A 42 -13.21 -39.07 -3.66
CA PRO A 42 -12.29 -40.18 -3.44
C PRO A 42 -11.83 -40.32 -1.97
N GLN A 43 -11.29 -41.50 -1.64
CA GLN A 43 -10.62 -41.67 -0.35
C GLN A 43 -9.36 -40.80 -0.31
N ALA A 44 -8.98 -40.34 0.89
CA ALA A 44 -7.74 -39.60 1.05
C ALA A 44 -6.54 -40.41 0.54
N ASP A 45 -5.64 -39.70 -0.14
CA ASP A 45 -4.40 -40.20 -0.73
C ASP A 45 -4.61 -41.24 -1.86
N SER A 46 -5.81 -41.31 -2.44
CA SER A 46 -6.05 -42.17 -3.60
C SER A 46 -5.28 -41.69 -4.85
N THR A 47 -4.67 -42.62 -5.58
CA THR A 47 -4.01 -42.37 -6.87
C THR A 47 -4.78 -43.05 -8.01
N GLY A 48 -4.43 -42.74 -9.26
CA GLY A 48 -5.05 -43.32 -10.46
C GLY A 48 -6.50 -42.87 -10.69
N VAL A 49 -6.90 -41.72 -10.14
CA VAL A 49 -8.26 -41.19 -10.27
C VAL A 49 -8.42 -40.52 -11.63
N HIS A 50 -8.66 -41.32 -12.67
CA HIS A 50 -8.74 -40.82 -14.05
C HIS A 50 -10.13 -40.31 -14.46
N HIS A 51 -11.20 -40.89 -13.89
CA HIS A 51 -12.58 -40.56 -14.19
C HIS A 51 -13.32 -40.23 -12.89
N LEU A 52 -13.56 -38.94 -12.66
CA LEU A 52 -14.23 -38.45 -11.47
C LEU A 52 -15.33 -37.47 -11.86
N GLU A 53 -16.58 -37.86 -11.62
CA GLU A 53 -17.74 -36.98 -11.86
C GLU A 53 -18.16 -36.24 -10.59
N TYR A 54 -18.01 -36.88 -9.43
CA TYR A 54 -18.45 -36.35 -8.15
C TYR A 54 -17.38 -36.54 -7.08
N ILE A 55 -17.20 -35.50 -6.26
CA ILE A 55 -16.53 -35.61 -4.97
C ILE A 55 -17.61 -35.58 -3.89
N ARG A 56 -17.59 -36.50 -2.93
CA ARG A 56 -18.61 -36.58 -1.88
C ARG A 56 -18.00 -36.48 -0.50
N PHE A 57 -18.70 -35.82 0.41
CA PHE A 57 -18.39 -35.77 1.84
C PHE A 57 -19.65 -36.08 2.63
N SER A 58 -19.55 -37.00 3.59
CA SER A 58 -20.61 -37.25 4.58
C SER A 58 -20.16 -36.72 5.93
N PHE A 59 -21.07 -36.03 6.63
CA PHE A 59 -20.82 -35.38 7.91
C PHE A 59 -21.47 -36.18 9.06
N SER A 60 -20.95 -36.03 10.27
CA SER A 60 -21.52 -36.65 11.48
C SER A 60 -22.89 -36.08 11.88
N GLU A 61 -23.31 -34.96 11.27
CA GLU A 61 -24.51 -34.22 11.62
C GLU A 61 -25.02 -33.32 10.48
N MET A 62 -26.16 -32.68 10.71
CA MET A 62 -26.83 -31.81 9.74
C MET A 62 -26.11 -30.46 9.59
N MET A 63 -25.79 -30.09 8.36
CA MET A 63 -25.00 -28.92 8.02
C MET A 63 -25.84 -27.73 7.54
N ASP A 64 -25.39 -26.51 7.85
CA ASP A 64 -25.89 -25.29 7.23
C ASP A 64 -25.35 -25.16 5.80
N ARG A 65 -26.22 -25.46 4.84
CA ARG A 65 -25.93 -25.46 3.40
C ARG A 65 -25.40 -24.11 2.88
N ASN A 66 -25.75 -23.00 3.52
CA ASN A 66 -25.29 -21.68 3.08
C ASN A 66 -23.82 -21.42 3.41
N SER A 67 -23.27 -22.19 4.36
CA SER A 67 -21.91 -22.00 4.82
C SER A 67 -20.87 -22.60 3.86
N ILE A 68 -21.23 -23.49 2.92
CA ILE A 68 -20.25 -24.14 2.03
C ILE A 68 -19.60 -23.20 1.00
N ALA A 69 -20.36 -22.27 0.42
CA ALA A 69 -19.93 -21.47 -0.72
C ALA A 69 -18.64 -20.65 -0.46
N LYS A 70 -18.35 -20.32 0.79
CA LYS A 70 -17.16 -19.56 1.20
C LYS A 70 -16.08 -20.43 1.86
N ASN A 71 -16.34 -21.72 2.04
CA ASN A 71 -15.49 -22.64 2.80
C ASN A 71 -15.03 -23.87 2.01
N LEU A 72 -15.47 -24.04 0.76
CA LEU A 72 -14.92 -25.02 -0.18
C LEU A 72 -13.80 -24.39 -1.00
N PHE A 73 -12.64 -25.03 -1.03
CA PHE A 73 -11.50 -24.66 -1.86
C PHE A 73 -11.00 -25.89 -2.61
N ILE A 74 -10.77 -25.77 -3.91
CA ILE A 74 -10.24 -26.84 -4.75
C ILE A 74 -8.98 -26.32 -5.46
N SER A 75 -7.87 -27.05 -5.36
CA SER A 75 -6.60 -26.74 -6.01
C SER A 75 -6.04 -28.00 -6.67
N PRO A 76 -5.82 -28.05 -7.98
CA PRO A 76 -6.13 -26.99 -8.95
C PRO A 76 -7.62 -26.62 -9.05
N PRO A 77 -7.92 -25.36 -9.44
CA PRO A 77 -9.29 -24.95 -9.68
C PRO A 77 -9.92 -25.79 -10.79
N ILE A 78 -11.12 -26.28 -10.53
CA ILE A 78 -11.94 -27.00 -11.50
C ILE A 78 -13.35 -26.45 -11.45
N ALA A 79 -13.98 -26.26 -12.61
CA ALA A 79 -15.36 -25.82 -12.66
C ALA A 79 -16.25 -26.89 -11.99
N HIS A 80 -17.07 -26.48 -11.03
CA HIS A 80 -17.89 -27.40 -10.25
C HIS A 80 -19.19 -26.76 -9.83
N GLU A 81 -20.17 -27.61 -9.56
CA GLU A 81 -21.38 -27.31 -8.83
C GLU A 81 -21.39 -28.13 -7.56
N TRP A 82 -22.10 -27.66 -6.53
CA TRP A 82 -22.30 -28.42 -5.31
C TRP A 82 -23.78 -28.50 -4.99
N GLU A 83 -24.18 -29.65 -4.47
CA GLU A 83 -25.52 -29.93 -4.00
C GLU A 83 -25.45 -30.67 -2.67
N TRP A 84 -26.54 -30.61 -1.91
CA TRP A 84 -26.69 -31.38 -0.68
C TRP A 84 -27.68 -32.51 -0.92
N GLN A 85 -27.25 -33.74 -0.65
CA GLN A 85 -28.13 -34.90 -0.59
C GLN A 85 -28.51 -35.08 0.89
N GLY A 86 -29.79 -34.94 1.21
CA GLY A 86 -30.20 -34.84 2.62
C GLY A 86 -29.65 -33.58 3.29
N TYR A 87 -29.22 -33.68 4.56
CA TYR A 87 -28.72 -32.54 5.33
C TYR A 87 -27.25 -32.68 5.74
N ASP A 88 -26.65 -33.82 5.46
CA ASP A 88 -25.38 -34.30 6.00
C ASP A 88 -24.47 -34.88 4.90
N GLU A 89 -24.88 -34.84 3.62
CA GLU A 89 -24.02 -35.23 2.50
C GLU A 89 -23.86 -34.10 1.49
N LEU A 90 -22.61 -33.69 1.27
CA LEU A 90 -22.21 -32.72 0.25
C LEU A 90 -21.69 -33.47 -0.97
N SER A 91 -22.31 -33.21 -2.13
CA SER A 91 -21.87 -33.73 -3.42
C SER A 91 -21.37 -32.57 -4.28
N ILE A 92 -20.15 -32.66 -4.79
CA ILE A 92 -19.51 -31.68 -5.66
C ILE A 92 -19.39 -32.31 -7.04
N ARG A 93 -20.22 -31.87 -7.97
CA ARG A 93 -20.20 -32.32 -9.37
C ARG A 93 -19.15 -31.53 -10.14
N LEU A 94 -18.19 -32.25 -10.74
CA LEU A 94 -17.19 -31.65 -11.61
C LEU A 94 -17.82 -31.37 -12.99
N LEU A 95 -17.61 -30.15 -13.50
CA LEU A 95 -18.10 -29.71 -14.81
C LEU A 95 -17.04 -29.84 -15.90
N ASP A 96 -15.82 -30.19 -15.51
CA ASP A 96 -14.67 -30.38 -16.39
C ASP A 96 -13.90 -31.65 -15.98
N SER A 97 -13.01 -32.12 -16.84
CA SER A 97 -12.14 -33.26 -16.58
C SER A 97 -10.95 -32.91 -15.69
N LEU A 98 -10.42 -33.90 -14.97
CA LEU A 98 -9.19 -33.74 -14.21
C LEU A 98 -7.99 -33.60 -15.16
N ASN A 99 -7.07 -32.69 -14.84
CA ASN A 99 -5.76 -32.61 -15.48
C ASN A 99 -5.01 -33.92 -15.23
N ARG A 100 -4.32 -34.43 -16.25
CA ARG A 100 -3.54 -35.67 -16.14
C ARG A 100 -2.30 -35.47 -15.29
N ASP A 101 -1.96 -36.46 -14.45
CA ASP A 101 -0.74 -36.48 -13.65
C ASP A 101 -0.61 -35.25 -12.71
N VAL A 102 -1.71 -34.98 -11.99
CA VAL A 102 -1.83 -33.85 -11.06
C VAL A 102 -2.47 -34.30 -9.75
N THR A 103 -1.89 -33.85 -8.64
CA THR A 103 -2.51 -33.95 -7.32
C THR A 103 -3.54 -32.83 -7.10
N TYR A 104 -4.77 -33.23 -6.80
CA TYR A 104 -5.86 -32.36 -6.39
C TYR A 104 -5.99 -32.35 -4.88
N VAL A 105 -6.11 -31.13 -4.33
CA VAL A 105 -6.32 -30.86 -2.92
C VAL A 105 -7.64 -30.11 -2.76
N LEU A 106 -8.58 -30.71 -2.06
CA LEU A 106 -9.79 -30.05 -1.59
C LEU A 106 -9.68 -29.70 -0.12
N THR A 107 -10.09 -28.50 0.25
CA THR A 107 -10.13 -28.05 1.64
C THR A 107 -11.52 -27.56 2.00
N LEU A 108 -12.07 -28.12 3.07
CA LEU A 108 -13.27 -27.64 3.76
C LEU A 108 -12.85 -26.83 4.99
N GLY A 109 -13.11 -25.52 4.97
CA GLY A 109 -12.71 -24.59 6.02
C GLY A 109 -13.58 -24.66 7.29
N THR A 110 -13.03 -24.22 8.42
CA THR A 110 -13.71 -24.19 9.72
C THR A 110 -14.93 -23.27 9.80
N GLY A 111 -15.19 -22.48 8.76
CA GLY A 111 -16.41 -21.68 8.65
C GLY A 111 -17.61 -22.47 8.10
N LEU A 112 -17.42 -23.72 7.66
CA LEU A 112 -18.50 -24.66 7.36
C LEU A 112 -19.12 -25.09 8.68
N LYS A 113 -20.44 -24.90 8.81
CA LYS A 113 -21.15 -25.01 10.10
C LYS A 113 -22.26 -26.03 10.06
N ASP A 114 -22.59 -26.57 11.23
CA ASP A 114 -23.82 -27.30 11.48
C ASP A 114 -25.05 -26.36 11.55
N LEU A 115 -26.24 -26.93 11.76
CA LEU A 115 -27.47 -26.17 11.99
C LEU A 115 -27.55 -25.47 13.37
N ARG A 116 -26.57 -25.68 14.25
CA ARG A 116 -26.47 -25.07 15.60
C ARG A 116 -25.42 -23.95 15.65
N GLY A 117 -24.69 -23.72 14.57
CA GLY A 117 -23.68 -22.68 14.42
C GLY A 117 -22.25 -23.12 14.78
N ASN A 118 -22.02 -24.39 15.15
CA ASN A 118 -20.69 -24.95 15.41
C ASN A 118 -19.97 -25.18 14.08
N GLY A 119 -18.72 -24.76 13.99
CA GLY A 119 -17.88 -25.01 12.82
C GLY A 119 -17.04 -26.27 12.99
N LEU A 120 -16.45 -26.76 11.89
CA LEU A 120 -15.43 -27.81 11.98
C LEU A 120 -14.32 -27.38 12.96
N GLU A 121 -13.83 -28.32 13.78
CA GLU A 121 -12.75 -28.06 14.75
C GLU A 121 -11.47 -27.59 14.05
N GLN A 122 -11.13 -28.23 12.94
CA GLN A 122 -10.05 -27.87 12.04
C GLN A 122 -10.50 -27.98 10.58
N ALA A 123 -9.80 -27.31 9.68
CA ALA A 123 -10.09 -27.47 8.26
C ALA A 123 -9.78 -28.92 7.84
N TYR A 124 -10.66 -29.52 7.05
CA TYR A 124 -10.46 -30.86 6.51
C TYR A 124 -9.84 -30.77 5.12
N THR A 125 -8.80 -31.54 4.86
CA THR A 125 -8.11 -31.57 3.57
C THR A 125 -8.17 -32.97 2.98
N LEU A 126 -8.68 -33.07 1.76
CA LEU A 126 -8.68 -34.27 0.94
C LEU A 126 -7.66 -34.09 -0.19
N ALA A 127 -6.63 -34.93 -0.23
CA ALA A 127 -5.70 -35.01 -1.35
C ALA A 127 -5.96 -36.30 -2.14
N PHE A 128 -5.96 -36.22 -3.48
CA PHE A 128 -5.98 -37.37 -4.38
C PHE A 128 -5.24 -37.02 -5.68
N SER A 129 -4.79 -38.02 -6.43
CA SER A 129 -4.06 -37.81 -7.69
C SER A 129 -4.76 -38.48 -8.86
N SER A 130 -4.78 -37.78 -10.00
CA SER A 130 -5.11 -38.35 -11.29
C SER A 130 -3.96 -39.13 -11.93
N GLY A 131 -2.75 -39.00 -11.36
CA GLY A 131 -1.54 -39.76 -11.71
C GLY A 131 -1.31 -40.95 -10.77
N ASP A 132 -0.11 -41.53 -10.80
CA ASP A 132 0.27 -42.71 -10.03
C ASP A 132 0.85 -42.40 -8.64
N HIS A 133 1.13 -41.13 -8.35
CA HIS A 133 1.67 -40.66 -7.07
C HIS A 133 0.97 -39.38 -6.59
N ILE A 134 1.14 -39.08 -5.30
CA ILE A 134 0.71 -37.83 -4.66
C ILE A 134 1.94 -36.93 -4.56
N ASP A 135 1.85 -35.71 -5.08
CA ASP A 135 2.88 -34.70 -4.95
C ASP A 135 2.97 -34.21 -3.49
N HIS A 136 4.18 -33.92 -3.01
CA HIS A 136 4.40 -33.46 -1.62
C HIS A 136 5.12 -32.11 -1.50
N GLY A 137 5.35 -31.39 -2.61
CA GLY A 137 6.00 -30.08 -2.57
C GLY A 137 5.20 -29.03 -1.78
N GLU A 138 5.91 -28.04 -1.23
CA GLU A 138 5.31 -26.97 -0.43
C GLU A 138 5.90 -25.60 -0.76
N ILE A 139 5.04 -24.57 -0.82
CA ILE A 139 5.46 -23.17 -0.77
C ILE A 139 4.75 -22.50 0.41
N SER A 140 5.53 -21.91 1.32
CA SER A 140 4.99 -21.13 2.43
C SER A 140 5.53 -19.71 2.45
N GLY A 141 4.75 -18.80 3.02
CA GLY A 141 5.11 -17.40 3.01
C GLY A 141 4.15 -16.48 3.74
N ARG A 142 4.36 -15.18 3.55
CA ARG A 142 3.51 -14.12 4.11
C ARG A 142 3.29 -12.98 3.13
N VAL A 143 2.04 -12.55 3.00
CA VAL A 143 1.65 -11.27 2.40
C VAL A 143 1.58 -10.21 3.49
N HIS A 144 2.48 -9.21 3.42
CA HIS A 144 2.60 -8.14 4.41
C HIS A 144 1.63 -6.98 4.14
N GLY A 145 1.34 -6.17 5.16
CA GLY A 145 0.58 -4.92 4.98
C GLY A 145 -0.90 -5.09 4.68
N LEU A 146 -1.48 -6.23 5.06
CA LEU A 146 -2.91 -6.49 4.93
C LEU A 146 -3.74 -5.52 5.77
N LYS A 147 -4.85 -5.06 5.20
CA LYS A 147 -5.89 -4.37 5.97
C LYS A 147 -6.69 -5.41 6.77
N PRO A 148 -7.25 -5.04 7.94
CA PRO A 148 -8.11 -5.96 8.70
C PRO A 148 -9.22 -6.55 7.82
N LYS A 149 -9.50 -7.85 8.01
CA LYS A 149 -10.52 -8.63 7.28
C LYS A 149 -10.32 -8.77 5.76
N LYS A 150 -9.14 -8.41 5.22
CA LYS A 150 -8.77 -8.71 3.83
C LYS A 150 -7.84 -9.92 3.76
N ASN A 151 -8.22 -10.91 2.98
CA ASN A 151 -7.35 -11.98 2.51
C ASN A 151 -6.89 -11.68 1.09
N TYR A 152 -5.87 -12.40 0.65
CA TYR A 152 -5.40 -12.41 -0.74
C TYR A 152 -5.45 -13.85 -1.20
N THR A 153 -5.83 -14.06 -2.46
CA THR A 153 -5.66 -15.33 -3.16
C THR A 153 -4.20 -15.40 -3.60
N VAL A 154 -3.46 -16.40 -3.12
CA VAL A 154 -2.09 -16.69 -3.53
C VAL A 154 -2.16 -17.70 -4.67
N MET A 155 -1.42 -17.43 -5.73
CA MET A 155 -1.43 -18.16 -6.98
C MET A 155 0.00 -18.54 -7.32
N ALA A 156 0.26 -19.83 -7.53
CA ALA A 156 1.53 -20.35 -7.98
C ALA A 156 1.39 -21.02 -9.35
N TYR A 157 2.07 -20.44 -10.33
CA TYR A 157 2.10 -20.89 -11.71
C TYR A 157 3.33 -21.78 -11.90
N LEU A 158 3.12 -23.03 -12.28
CA LEU A 158 4.21 -23.89 -12.71
C LEU A 158 4.77 -23.35 -14.04
N LEU A 159 6.08 -23.21 -14.14
CA LEU A 159 6.74 -22.69 -15.33
C LEU A 159 7.24 -23.84 -16.21
N ASP A 160 6.72 -23.91 -17.43
CA ASP A 160 7.22 -24.86 -18.45
C ASP A 160 8.52 -24.37 -19.10
N SER A 161 8.72 -23.04 -19.16
CA SER A 161 9.93 -22.40 -19.67
C SER A 161 10.17 -21.06 -18.96
N LEU A 162 11.43 -20.76 -18.65
CA LEU A 162 11.85 -19.52 -17.97
C LEU A 162 11.53 -18.25 -18.78
N SER A 163 11.38 -18.37 -20.10
CA SER A 163 11.18 -17.23 -21.00
C SER A 163 9.71 -16.85 -21.24
N GLN A 164 8.75 -17.68 -20.82
CA GLN A 164 7.33 -17.40 -21.00
C GLN A 164 6.68 -17.02 -19.68
N ASN A 165 6.28 -15.75 -19.57
CA ASN A 165 5.49 -15.29 -18.44
C ASN A 165 4.05 -15.76 -18.61
N PRO A 166 3.39 -16.31 -17.58
CA PRO A 166 1.97 -16.58 -17.61
C PRO A 166 1.18 -15.30 -17.95
N HIS A 167 0.08 -15.43 -18.70
CA HIS A 167 -0.82 -14.31 -18.90
C HIS A 167 -1.72 -14.16 -17.67
N PHE A 168 -1.22 -13.54 -16.59
CA PHE A 168 -1.92 -13.44 -15.29
C PHE A 168 -3.35 -12.84 -15.32
N TYR A 169 -3.74 -12.21 -16.42
CA TYR A 169 -5.06 -11.62 -16.66
C TYR A 169 -6.00 -12.54 -17.45
N ARG A 170 -5.57 -13.76 -17.78
CA ARG A 170 -6.32 -14.74 -18.56
C ARG A 170 -6.11 -16.16 -18.04
N ASP A 171 -4.88 -16.50 -17.67
CA ASP A 171 -4.50 -17.85 -17.26
C ASP A 171 -4.62 -17.97 -15.74
N THR A 172 -5.36 -18.99 -15.27
CA THR A 172 -5.51 -19.32 -13.85
C THR A 172 -4.35 -20.19 -13.38
N ALA A 173 -3.87 -19.97 -12.15
CA ALA A 173 -2.82 -20.80 -11.56
C ALA A 173 -3.33 -22.21 -11.22
N LEU A 174 -2.46 -23.21 -11.40
CA LEU A 174 -2.71 -24.58 -10.98
C LEU A 174 -2.75 -24.73 -9.45
N TYR A 175 -2.01 -23.91 -8.72
CA TYR A 175 -1.97 -24.01 -7.26
C TYR A 175 -2.44 -22.71 -6.63
N ILE A 176 -3.52 -22.80 -5.86
CA ILE A 176 -4.14 -21.64 -5.21
C ILE A 176 -4.37 -21.88 -3.72
N THR A 177 -4.25 -20.81 -2.95
CA THR A 177 -4.64 -20.79 -1.53
C THR A 177 -5.09 -19.39 -1.14
N LYS A 178 -5.65 -19.23 0.06
CA LYS A 178 -5.95 -17.90 0.62
C LYS A 178 -5.05 -17.61 1.81
N THR A 179 -4.67 -16.35 1.95
CA THR A 179 -3.94 -15.91 3.14
C THR A 179 -4.83 -15.94 4.37
N GLY A 180 -4.25 -16.33 5.51
CA GLY A 180 -4.88 -16.17 6.82
C GLY A 180 -4.95 -14.70 7.24
N LYS A 181 -5.58 -14.41 8.40
CA LYS A 181 -5.77 -13.04 8.92
C LYS A 181 -4.46 -12.24 9.10
N LYS A 182 -3.34 -12.91 9.35
CA LYS A 182 -2.00 -12.32 9.50
C LYS A 182 -1.17 -12.33 8.21
N GLY A 183 -1.76 -12.79 7.11
CA GLY A 183 -1.11 -12.85 5.79
C GLY A 183 -0.28 -14.08 5.51
N ASN A 184 -0.12 -14.98 6.49
CA ASN A 184 0.52 -16.27 6.27
C ASN A 184 -0.27 -17.09 5.25
N PHE A 185 0.42 -17.82 4.40
CA PHE A 185 -0.16 -18.80 3.48
C PHE A 185 0.72 -20.04 3.37
N ARG A 186 0.12 -21.12 2.91
CA ARG A 186 0.77 -22.38 2.59
C ARG A 186 0.06 -23.00 1.38
N LEU A 187 0.85 -23.34 0.37
CA LEU A 187 0.47 -24.18 -0.77
C LEU A 187 1.12 -25.55 -0.50
N THR A 188 0.35 -26.63 -0.59
CA THR A 188 0.82 -28.01 -0.38
C THR A 188 0.55 -28.85 -1.62
N ASN A 189 1.18 -30.02 -1.68
CA ASN A 189 1.04 -30.99 -2.77
C ASN A 189 1.37 -30.39 -4.14
N LEU A 190 2.41 -29.57 -4.17
CA LEU A 190 2.94 -29.02 -5.41
C LEU A 190 3.83 -30.04 -6.07
N LYS A 191 3.65 -30.21 -7.38
CA LYS A 191 4.58 -30.96 -8.22
C LYS A 191 5.98 -30.37 -8.11
N GLU A 192 7.00 -31.20 -8.26
CA GLU A 192 8.38 -30.69 -8.39
C GLU A 192 8.48 -29.77 -9.62
N GLY A 193 9.07 -28.59 -9.43
CA GLY A 193 9.15 -27.60 -10.49
C GLY A 193 9.54 -26.21 -10.03
N LEU A 194 9.58 -25.28 -10.98
CA LEU A 194 9.85 -23.87 -10.71
C LEU A 194 8.54 -23.08 -10.79
N TYR A 195 8.25 -22.34 -9.73
CA TYR A 195 6.98 -21.65 -9.58
C TYR A 195 7.11 -20.14 -9.62
N ARG A 196 6.21 -19.51 -10.36
CA ARG A 196 5.98 -18.08 -10.26
C ARG A 196 4.81 -17.78 -9.33
N VAL A 197 5.10 -17.03 -8.26
CA VAL A 197 4.14 -16.80 -7.19
C VAL A 197 3.71 -15.34 -7.13
N LEU A 198 2.40 -15.11 -7.09
CA LEU A 198 1.82 -13.82 -6.75
C LEU A 198 0.63 -13.96 -5.80
N ALA A 199 0.25 -12.87 -5.17
CA ALA A 199 -0.96 -12.75 -4.39
C ALA A 199 -1.84 -11.63 -4.92
N VAL A 200 -3.13 -11.89 -5.10
CA VAL A 200 -4.12 -10.93 -5.62
C VAL A 200 -5.18 -10.65 -4.56
N ASN A 201 -5.55 -9.38 -4.37
CA ASN A 201 -6.80 -9.03 -3.69
C ASN A 201 -7.94 -9.22 -4.69
N ASP A 202 -8.22 -10.50 -4.97
CA ASP A 202 -9.22 -11.00 -5.90
C ASP A 202 -10.62 -10.73 -5.33
N ALA A 203 -11.16 -9.56 -5.67
CA ALA A 203 -12.39 -9.04 -5.09
C ALA A 203 -13.63 -9.54 -5.82
N ASN A 204 -13.51 -9.91 -7.10
CA ASN A 204 -14.57 -10.50 -7.91
C ASN A 204 -14.53 -12.03 -7.91
N ASN A 205 -13.51 -12.66 -7.28
CA ASN A 205 -13.33 -14.11 -7.18
C ASN A 205 -13.19 -14.79 -8.54
N ASN A 206 -12.58 -14.13 -9.52
CA ASN A 206 -12.36 -14.71 -10.85
C ASN A 206 -10.99 -15.41 -10.98
N LEU A 207 -10.18 -15.40 -9.92
CA LEU A 207 -8.84 -16.00 -9.89
C LEU A 207 -7.86 -15.43 -10.93
N LEU A 208 -8.03 -14.16 -11.32
CA LEU A 208 -7.16 -13.43 -12.24
C LEU A 208 -6.59 -12.17 -11.58
N ALA A 209 -5.57 -11.56 -12.20
CA ALA A 209 -5.00 -10.29 -11.75
C ALA A 209 -5.63 -9.08 -12.47
N ASP A 210 -6.72 -8.52 -11.93
CA ASP A 210 -7.47 -7.41 -12.56
C ASP A 210 -6.89 -6.02 -12.23
N LEU A 211 -5.87 -5.62 -12.97
CA LEU A 211 -5.26 -4.30 -12.83
C LEU A 211 -6.10 -3.18 -13.49
N PRO A 212 -6.07 -1.94 -12.96
CA PRO A 212 -5.43 -1.50 -11.72
C PRO A 212 -6.37 -1.58 -10.49
N ARG A 213 -7.55 -2.22 -10.64
CA ARG A 213 -8.59 -2.27 -9.60
C ARG A 213 -8.16 -3.13 -8.41
N GLU A 214 -7.40 -4.17 -8.68
CA GLU A 214 -6.91 -5.11 -7.69
C GLU A 214 -5.45 -4.86 -7.36
N LYS A 215 -5.11 -5.07 -6.09
CA LYS A 215 -3.73 -5.03 -5.64
C LYS A 215 -3.11 -6.39 -5.87
N ILE A 216 -1.87 -6.38 -6.34
CA ILE A 216 -1.07 -7.59 -6.46
C ILE A 216 0.22 -7.47 -5.67
N ALA A 217 0.72 -8.59 -5.20
CA ALA A 217 1.99 -8.73 -4.54
C ALA A 217 2.78 -9.81 -5.27
N LEU A 218 4.00 -9.49 -5.71
CA LEU A 218 4.85 -10.43 -6.45
C LEU A 218 5.94 -10.97 -5.54
N ALA A 219 6.30 -12.24 -5.73
CA ALA A 219 7.51 -12.80 -5.14
C ALA A 219 8.78 -12.11 -5.68
N GLN A 220 9.89 -12.26 -4.95
CA GLN A 220 11.20 -11.70 -5.30
C GLN A 220 11.90 -12.43 -6.44
N LYS A 221 11.53 -13.69 -6.63
CA LYS A 221 12.14 -14.63 -7.57
C LYS A 221 11.15 -15.76 -7.81
N ASP A 222 11.43 -16.55 -8.84
CA ASP A 222 10.75 -17.83 -9.01
C ASP A 222 11.19 -18.80 -7.91
N ILE A 223 10.26 -19.65 -7.46
CA ILE A 223 10.40 -20.49 -6.27
C ILE A 223 10.60 -21.94 -6.71
N PRO A 224 11.80 -22.52 -6.56
CA PRO A 224 12.02 -23.92 -6.85
C PRO A 224 11.39 -24.77 -5.73
N VAL A 225 10.54 -25.70 -6.13
CA VAL A 225 9.95 -26.73 -5.27
C VAL A 225 10.60 -28.05 -5.63
N ARG A 226 11.08 -28.77 -4.62
CA ARG A 226 11.63 -30.13 -4.74
C ARG A 226 11.06 -30.97 -3.62
N GLU A 227 10.79 -32.24 -3.89
CA GLU A 227 10.27 -33.12 -2.86
C GLU A 227 11.25 -33.28 -1.70
N GLY A 228 10.73 -33.37 -0.47
CA GLY A 228 11.53 -33.50 0.75
C GLY A 228 12.35 -32.27 1.15
N ARG A 229 12.31 -31.17 0.38
CA ARG A 229 12.99 -29.92 0.71
C ARG A 229 11.98 -28.81 0.96
N MET A 230 12.09 -28.15 2.11
CA MET A 230 11.33 -26.93 2.37
C MET A 230 11.78 -25.82 1.41
N ALA A 231 10.85 -25.26 0.64
CA ALA A 231 11.10 -24.10 -0.20
C ALA A 231 11.41 -22.86 0.65
N ASP A 232 12.08 -21.88 0.05
CA ASP A 232 12.38 -20.60 0.69
C ASP A 232 11.09 -19.89 1.12
N PHE A 233 11.11 -19.27 2.31
CA PHE A 233 9.97 -18.52 2.81
C PHE A 233 9.68 -17.28 1.95
N VAL A 234 8.51 -17.26 1.30
CA VAL A 234 8.15 -16.20 0.35
C VAL A 234 7.55 -15.01 1.08
N SER A 235 8.16 -13.83 0.95
CA SER A 235 7.60 -12.59 1.49
C SER A 235 7.02 -11.75 0.37
N MET A 236 5.80 -11.25 0.47
CA MET A 236 5.21 -10.42 -0.58
C MET A 236 4.58 -9.17 0.00
N ARG A 237 4.63 -8.05 -0.74
CA ARG A 237 4.01 -6.79 -0.32
C ARG A 237 3.05 -6.27 -1.40
N PRO A 238 1.74 -6.18 -1.13
CA PRO A 238 0.78 -5.72 -2.12
C PRO A 238 0.98 -4.27 -2.53
N ALA A 239 0.89 -4.01 -3.83
CA ALA A 239 0.87 -2.69 -4.42
C ALA A 239 -0.26 -2.58 -5.45
N ILE A 240 -0.73 -1.35 -5.68
CA ILE A 240 -1.55 -1.06 -6.85
C ILE A 240 -0.57 -0.92 -8.01
N GLN A 241 -0.72 -1.75 -9.04
CA GLN A 241 0.00 -1.55 -10.29
C GLN A 241 -0.85 -0.64 -11.18
N ASP A 242 -0.63 0.66 -11.01
CA ASP A 242 -1.23 1.66 -11.88
C ASP A 242 -0.40 1.76 -13.16
N THR A 243 -0.89 1.18 -14.25
CA THR A 243 -0.23 1.21 -15.56
C THR A 243 -0.75 2.34 -16.44
N ASN A 244 -1.76 3.10 -16.01
CA ASN A 244 -2.34 4.14 -16.83
C ASN A 244 -1.39 5.34 -16.91
N PRO A 245 -1.09 5.89 -18.10
CA PRO A 245 -0.31 7.12 -18.20
C PRO A 245 -1.05 8.27 -17.50
N PRO A 246 -0.33 9.27 -16.97
CA PRO A 246 -0.98 10.47 -16.47
C PRO A 246 -1.68 11.21 -17.62
N ALA A 247 -2.74 11.95 -17.28
CA ALA A 247 -3.54 12.68 -18.26
C ALA A 247 -3.82 14.11 -17.79
N ILE A 248 -3.75 15.04 -18.73
CA ILE A 248 -4.20 16.43 -18.55
C ILE A 248 -5.70 16.44 -18.84
N LEU A 249 -6.48 16.93 -17.89
CA LEU A 249 -7.94 16.91 -17.91
C LEU A 249 -8.51 18.22 -18.47
N SER A 250 -7.87 19.35 -18.17
CA SER A 250 -8.29 20.65 -18.70
C SER A 250 -7.21 21.72 -18.60
N VAL A 251 -7.32 22.74 -19.45
CA VAL A 251 -6.51 23.94 -19.41
C VAL A 251 -7.43 25.17 -19.33
N ARG A 252 -7.23 26.05 -18.36
CA ARG A 252 -8.10 27.23 -18.14
C ARG A 252 -7.32 28.44 -17.62
N ALA A 253 -7.67 29.63 -18.09
CA ALA A 253 -7.14 30.86 -17.52
C ALA A 253 -7.71 31.13 -16.12
N ILE A 254 -6.83 31.31 -15.13
CA ILE A 254 -7.19 31.70 -13.75
C ILE A 254 -7.39 33.22 -13.66
N ASN A 255 -6.54 33.96 -14.36
CA ASN A 255 -6.51 35.42 -14.48
C ASN A 255 -5.67 35.77 -15.73
N LYS A 256 -5.52 37.06 -16.05
CA LYS A 256 -4.79 37.56 -17.22
C LYS A 256 -3.34 37.06 -17.33
N ARG A 257 -2.72 36.57 -16.25
CA ARG A 257 -1.30 36.17 -16.23
C ARG A 257 -1.08 34.73 -15.76
N GLN A 258 -2.14 33.98 -15.50
CA GLN A 258 -2.04 32.62 -14.97
C GLN A 258 -3.00 31.67 -15.69
N VAL A 259 -2.47 30.51 -16.09
CA VAL A 259 -3.20 29.43 -16.74
C VAL A 259 -3.01 28.15 -15.92
N SER A 260 -4.11 27.49 -15.54
CA SER A 260 -4.10 26.19 -14.86
C SER A 260 -4.14 25.07 -15.89
N LEU A 261 -3.23 24.10 -15.77
CA LEU A 261 -3.35 22.78 -16.37
C LEU A 261 -3.70 21.79 -15.27
N ASN A 262 -4.94 21.32 -15.25
CA ASN A 262 -5.41 20.35 -14.27
C ASN A 262 -5.18 18.93 -14.79
N SER A 263 -4.55 18.06 -14.00
CA SER A 263 -4.30 16.67 -14.35
C SER A 263 -4.86 15.70 -13.30
N ASN A 264 -4.98 14.42 -13.66
CA ASN A 264 -5.40 13.35 -12.73
C ASN A 264 -4.30 13.00 -11.70
N ARG A 265 -3.07 13.42 -11.95
CA ARG A 265 -1.89 13.22 -11.09
C ARG A 265 -0.98 14.44 -11.13
N THR A 266 -0.04 14.52 -10.20
CA THR A 266 1.00 15.55 -10.21
C THR A 266 1.96 15.33 -11.38
N LEU A 267 2.18 16.37 -12.18
CA LEU A 267 3.08 16.38 -13.33
C LEU A 267 4.31 17.25 -13.06
N PHE A 268 5.43 16.87 -13.67
CA PHE A 268 6.72 17.54 -13.55
C PHE A 268 7.19 17.97 -14.95
N PRO A 269 7.20 19.27 -15.27
CA PRO A 269 7.82 19.75 -16.49
C PRO A 269 9.35 19.71 -16.34
N ASP A 270 10.03 19.01 -17.24
CA ASP A 270 11.50 19.00 -17.27
C ASP A 270 12.06 20.37 -17.70
N SER A 271 11.31 21.10 -18.52
CA SER A 271 11.61 22.46 -18.94
C SER A 271 10.31 23.20 -19.31
N LEU A 272 10.30 24.53 -19.22
CA LEU A 272 9.21 25.35 -19.78
C LEU A 272 9.05 25.17 -21.30
N ALA A 273 10.09 24.69 -21.99
CA ALA A 273 10.06 24.43 -23.43
C ALA A 273 9.08 23.32 -23.83
N THR A 274 8.68 22.44 -22.91
CA THR A 274 7.65 21.42 -23.17
C THR A 274 6.24 22.01 -23.28
N LEU A 275 6.10 23.32 -23.05
CA LEU A 275 4.82 24.02 -23.02
C LEU A 275 4.86 25.21 -23.98
N SER A 276 3.81 25.33 -24.81
CA SER A 276 3.65 26.47 -25.70
C SER A 276 2.20 26.93 -25.72
N ILE A 277 1.98 28.21 -25.43
CA ILE A 277 0.67 28.85 -25.59
C ILE A 277 0.73 29.80 -26.78
N ARG A 278 -0.23 29.70 -27.69
CA ARG A 278 -0.34 30.57 -28.86
C ARG A 278 -1.75 31.11 -28.99
N ASP A 279 -1.89 32.35 -29.43
CA ASP A 279 -3.17 32.90 -29.84
C ASP A 279 -3.74 32.05 -30.98
N SER A 280 -5.02 31.69 -30.90
CA SER A 280 -5.64 30.78 -31.87
C SER A 280 -5.93 31.41 -33.23
N ALA A 281 -5.98 32.74 -33.31
CA ALA A 281 -6.21 33.49 -34.55
C ALA A 281 -4.88 33.93 -35.18
N SER A 282 -3.99 34.58 -34.41
CA SER A 282 -2.73 35.12 -34.94
C SER A 282 -1.56 34.13 -34.92
N SER A 283 -1.70 33.00 -34.21
CA SER A 283 -0.60 32.05 -33.93
C SER A 283 0.60 32.64 -33.16
N GLN A 284 0.49 33.89 -32.69
CA GLN A 284 1.51 34.57 -31.90
C GLN A 284 1.72 33.82 -30.58
N LYS A 285 2.99 33.59 -30.23
CA LYS A 285 3.36 32.89 -28.99
C LYS A 285 3.13 33.81 -27.78
N LEU A 286 2.38 33.31 -26.80
CA LEU A 286 2.28 33.93 -25.49
C LEU A 286 3.48 33.51 -24.64
N ALA A 287 4.26 34.47 -24.17
CA ALA A 287 5.45 34.18 -23.38
C ALA A 287 5.08 33.48 -22.07
N LEU A 288 5.84 32.43 -21.73
CA LEU A 288 5.78 31.73 -20.45
C LEU A 288 7.00 32.14 -19.63
N PHE A 289 6.77 32.76 -18.47
CA PHE A 289 7.83 33.24 -17.60
C PHE A 289 8.26 32.19 -16.58
N GLN A 290 7.28 31.48 -16.02
CA GLN A 290 7.55 30.48 -14.99
C GLN A 290 6.37 29.52 -14.80
N TRP A 291 6.57 28.49 -13.99
CA TRP A 291 5.52 27.61 -13.51
C TRP A 291 5.52 27.49 -11.98
N SER A 292 4.37 27.11 -11.41
CA SER A 292 4.24 26.70 -10.01
C SER A 292 3.25 25.54 -9.90
N ARG A 293 3.11 24.93 -8.72
CA ARG A 293 2.20 23.79 -8.52
C ARG A 293 1.13 24.08 -7.48
N ALA A 294 -0.07 23.57 -7.71
CA ALA A 294 -1.17 23.57 -6.76
C ALA A 294 -1.89 22.22 -6.83
N GLN A 295 -1.60 21.32 -5.88
CA GLN A 295 -2.09 19.93 -5.92
C GLN A 295 -1.71 19.24 -7.25
N ASN A 296 -2.69 18.68 -7.97
CA ASN A 296 -2.51 18.08 -9.29
C ASN A 296 -2.66 19.10 -10.44
N ALA A 297 -2.47 20.39 -10.18
CA ALA A 297 -2.48 21.42 -11.22
C ALA A 297 -1.09 22.06 -11.39
N LEU A 298 -0.68 22.21 -12.64
CA LEU A 298 0.45 23.04 -13.03
C LEU A 298 -0.06 24.44 -13.38
N ILE A 299 0.46 25.46 -12.70
CA ILE A 299 0.08 26.86 -12.94
C ILE A 299 1.18 27.51 -13.78
N LEU A 300 0.85 27.91 -14.99
CA LEU A 300 1.75 28.64 -15.87
C LEU A 300 1.58 30.14 -15.67
N HIS A 301 2.71 30.83 -15.50
CA HIS A 301 2.78 32.28 -15.34
C HIS A 301 3.21 32.88 -16.67
N THR A 302 2.33 33.69 -17.25
CA THR A 302 2.41 34.11 -18.65
C THR A 302 2.52 35.62 -18.80
N ALA A 303 2.90 36.09 -19.99
CA ALA A 303 2.56 37.43 -20.43
C ALA A 303 1.04 37.67 -20.32
N PRO A 304 0.58 38.94 -20.26
CA PRO A 304 -0.85 39.24 -20.24
C PRO A 304 -1.57 38.59 -21.41
N GLN A 305 -2.67 37.91 -21.11
CA GLN A 305 -3.61 37.38 -22.11
C GLN A 305 -4.51 38.52 -22.60
N ASP A 306 -4.79 38.53 -23.89
CA ASP A 306 -5.68 39.50 -24.52
C ASP A 306 -7.13 39.18 -24.18
N SER A 307 -7.80 40.12 -23.52
CA SER A 307 -9.18 39.94 -23.05
C SER A 307 -10.11 39.59 -24.22
N GLY A 308 -10.69 38.38 -24.22
CA GLY A 308 -11.60 37.92 -25.27
C GLY A 308 -10.95 37.06 -26.34
N ALA A 309 -9.62 36.98 -26.37
CA ALA A 309 -8.91 36.03 -27.22
C ALA A 309 -9.10 34.59 -26.76
N ARG A 310 -8.92 33.66 -27.71
CA ARG A 310 -8.81 32.22 -27.45
C ARG A 310 -7.39 31.78 -27.74
N TYR A 311 -6.85 30.94 -26.87
CA TYR A 311 -5.50 30.41 -26.96
C TYR A 311 -5.51 28.90 -27.16
N VAL A 312 -4.47 28.38 -27.80
CA VAL A 312 -4.14 26.96 -27.88
C VAL A 312 -2.89 26.71 -27.05
N ALA A 313 -3.01 25.85 -26.03
CA ALA A 313 -1.88 25.31 -25.29
C ALA A 313 -1.47 23.98 -25.91
N ARG A 314 -0.26 23.88 -26.47
CA ARG A 314 0.40 22.64 -26.86
C ARG A 314 1.30 22.18 -25.72
N ILE A 315 1.17 20.92 -25.34
CA ILE A 315 1.87 20.33 -24.21
C ILE A 315 2.55 19.06 -24.70
N ALA A 316 3.87 19.14 -24.82
CA ALA A 316 4.70 17.97 -25.03
C ALA A 316 4.63 17.05 -23.79
N PRO A 317 4.99 15.76 -23.93
CA PRO A 317 4.91 14.79 -22.85
C PRO A 317 5.50 15.29 -21.52
N LEU A 318 4.69 15.28 -20.47
CA LEU A 318 5.11 15.61 -19.10
C LEU A 318 5.15 14.34 -18.26
N ARG A 319 6.16 14.20 -17.40
CA ARG A 319 6.29 13.02 -16.54
C ARG A 319 5.57 13.18 -15.21
N ASP A 320 5.13 12.07 -14.63
CA ASP A 320 4.75 12.01 -13.21
C ASP A 320 5.92 11.56 -12.32
N SER A 321 5.66 11.35 -11.03
CA SER A 321 6.67 10.91 -10.06
C SER A 321 7.19 9.49 -10.30
N LEU A 322 6.51 8.70 -11.14
CA LEU A 322 6.93 7.35 -11.53
C LEU A 322 7.59 7.35 -12.92
N ALA A 323 7.99 8.52 -13.41
CA ALA A 323 8.57 8.70 -14.75
C ALA A 323 7.68 8.20 -15.90
N ARG A 324 6.36 8.18 -15.72
CA ARG A 324 5.39 7.90 -16.79
C ARG A 324 5.00 9.20 -17.46
N TYR A 325 4.87 9.19 -18.78
CA TYR A 325 4.64 10.39 -19.58
C TYR A 325 3.18 10.53 -20.01
N THR A 326 2.67 11.77 -20.06
CA THR A 326 1.44 12.08 -20.77
C THR A 326 1.63 11.89 -22.27
N ALA A 327 0.55 11.66 -23.02
CA ALA A 327 0.60 11.83 -24.47
C ALA A 327 0.87 13.31 -24.83
N ASP A 328 1.40 13.54 -26.04
CA ASP A 328 1.38 14.87 -26.65
C ASP A 328 -0.08 15.30 -26.85
N THR A 329 -0.40 16.52 -26.41
CA THR A 329 -1.79 16.98 -26.36
C THR A 329 -1.90 18.48 -26.56
N SER A 330 -3.11 18.93 -26.93
CA SER A 330 -3.42 20.34 -27.04
C SER A 330 -4.80 20.67 -26.51
N PHE A 331 -4.92 21.84 -25.89
CA PHE A 331 -6.17 22.34 -25.31
C PHE A 331 -6.43 23.76 -25.75
N ARG A 332 -7.69 24.07 -26.05
CA ARG A 332 -8.16 25.44 -26.25
C ARG A 332 -8.69 26.01 -24.95
N PHE A 333 -8.40 27.28 -24.68
CA PHE A 333 -8.98 28.00 -23.55
C PHE A 333 -9.20 29.48 -23.90
N SER A 334 -10.19 30.10 -23.25
CA SER A 334 -10.47 31.53 -23.38
C SER A 334 -9.66 32.33 -22.36
N ALA A 335 -9.19 33.50 -22.77
CA ALA A 335 -8.52 34.45 -21.90
C ALA A 335 -9.42 34.87 -20.71
N SER A 336 -8.81 35.14 -19.56
CA SER A 336 -9.53 35.70 -18.42
C SER A 336 -9.38 37.22 -18.35
N ARG A 337 -10.46 37.94 -18.02
CA ARG A 337 -10.38 39.39 -17.73
C ARG A 337 -9.90 39.69 -16.31
N ARG A 338 -9.89 38.70 -15.42
CA ARG A 338 -9.53 38.87 -14.00
C ARG A 338 -8.06 39.27 -13.87
N LEU A 339 -7.77 40.27 -13.04
CA LEU A 339 -6.40 40.70 -12.76
C LEU A 339 -5.71 39.79 -11.71
N LEU A 340 -4.39 39.65 -11.80
CA LEU A 340 -3.59 39.02 -10.75
C LEU A 340 -3.46 39.97 -9.56
N LYS A 341 -4.21 39.70 -8.48
CA LYS A 341 -4.17 40.51 -7.24
C LYS A 341 -3.09 40.07 -6.24
N GLN A 342 -2.55 38.87 -6.40
CA GLN A 342 -1.58 38.30 -5.46
C GLN A 342 -0.26 39.08 -5.53
N SER A 343 0.25 39.52 -4.38
CA SER A 343 1.58 40.11 -4.24
C SER A 343 2.65 39.04 -4.01
N PHE A 344 3.88 39.32 -4.41
CA PHE A 344 5.04 38.46 -4.14
C PHE A 344 5.45 38.60 -2.67
N ARG A 345 5.33 37.49 -1.93
CA ARG A 345 5.62 37.41 -0.51
C ARG A 345 6.04 36.00 -0.10
N ILE A 346 6.62 35.85 1.08
CA ILE A 346 6.86 34.56 1.73
C ILE A 346 5.50 34.02 2.20
N LYS A 347 5.01 32.97 1.55
CA LYS A 347 3.75 32.30 1.88
C LYS A 347 3.90 31.38 3.10
N LYS A 348 5.01 30.66 3.18
CA LYS A 348 5.30 29.73 4.28
C LYS A 348 6.80 29.66 4.52
N ARG A 349 7.19 29.48 5.78
CA ARG A 349 8.57 29.20 6.19
C ARG A 349 8.57 28.01 7.13
N PHE A 350 9.62 27.21 7.06
CA PHE A 350 9.88 26.18 8.05
C PHE A 350 11.38 26.11 8.35
N PRO A 351 11.77 26.08 9.63
CA PRO A 351 10.94 26.28 10.82
C PRO A 351 10.15 27.60 10.79
N ALA A 352 9.06 27.67 11.56
CA ALA A 352 8.37 28.95 11.75
C ALA A 352 9.30 29.92 12.48
N ASP A 353 9.07 31.22 12.31
CA ASP A 353 9.83 32.20 13.08
C ASP A 353 9.57 32.03 14.59
N SER A 354 10.62 32.19 15.38
CA SER A 354 10.67 31.89 16.81
C SER A 354 10.31 30.44 17.19
N ALA A 355 10.37 29.49 16.24
CA ALA A 355 10.13 28.08 16.53
C ALA A 355 11.15 27.56 17.55
N ARG A 356 10.66 26.76 18.50
CA ARG A 356 11.48 26.08 19.51
C ARG A 356 11.44 24.57 19.26
N ALA A 357 12.41 23.86 19.80
CA ALA A 357 12.53 22.41 19.69
C ALA A 357 12.53 21.90 18.24
N VAL A 358 13.19 22.62 17.33
CA VAL A 358 13.39 22.18 15.95
C VAL A 358 14.26 20.92 15.93
N HIS A 359 13.86 19.91 15.17
CA HIS A 359 14.60 18.66 15.09
C HIS A 359 15.99 18.86 14.41
N PRO A 360 17.09 18.27 14.92
CA PRO A 360 18.44 18.48 14.37
C PRO A 360 18.62 18.18 12.88
N LEU A 361 17.91 17.18 12.36
CA LEU A 361 17.94 16.79 10.93
C LEU A 361 16.91 17.51 10.06
N THR A 362 16.39 18.65 10.50
CA THR A 362 15.35 19.38 9.79
C THR A 362 15.91 20.05 8.53
N ASN A 363 15.30 19.75 7.37
CA ASN A 363 15.42 20.61 6.19
C ASN A 363 14.62 21.89 6.41
N LEU A 364 15.21 23.03 6.05
CA LEU A 364 14.52 24.33 6.07
C LEU A 364 13.83 24.54 4.72
N TYR A 365 12.72 25.28 4.69
CA TYR A 365 12.13 25.68 3.41
C TYR A 365 11.46 27.05 3.46
N LEU A 366 11.43 27.71 2.29
CA LEU A 366 10.68 28.92 2.01
C LEU A 366 9.75 28.65 0.83
N GLU A 367 8.45 28.84 1.03
CA GLU A 367 7.45 28.86 -0.03
C GLU A 367 7.04 30.29 -0.30
N PHE A 368 7.05 30.69 -1.56
CA PHE A 368 6.63 32.00 -2.02
C PHE A 368 5.19 31.96 -2.52
N SER A 369 4.51 33.10 -2.47
CA SER A 369 3.15 33.23 -3.00
C SER A 369 3.10 33.10 -4.53
N LEU A 370 4.20 33.46 -5.19
CA LEU A 370 4.42 33.44 -6.63
C LEU A 370 5.83 32.92 -6.90
N PRO A 371 6.05 32.27 -8.04
CA PRO A 371 7.33 31.68 -8.32
C PRO A 371 8.40 32.74 -8.60
N LEU A 372 9.64 32.40 -8.25
CA LEU A 372 10.82 33.19 -8.53
C LEU A 372 11.10 33.25 -10.03
N SER A 373 11.64 34.38 -10.48
CA SER A 373 12.14 34.51 -11.85
C SER A 373 13.28 33.51 -12.11
N ALA A 374 13.50 33.17 -13.38
CA ALA A 374 14.62 32.31 -13.77
C ALA A 374 15.98 32.89 -13.33
N GLU A 375 16.11 34.21 -13.28
CA GLU A 375 17.30 34.90 -12.79
C GLU A 375 17.46 34.78 -11.28
N SER A 376 16.41 35.05 -10.49
CA SER A 376 16.47 34.91 -9.03
C SER A 376 16.74 33.47 -8.59
N LEU A 377 16.29 32.47 -9.35
CA LEU A 377 16.66 31.06 -9.10
C LEU A 377 18.17 30.80 -9.25
N ARG A 378 18.87 31.52 -10.15
CA ARG A 378 20.34 31.42 -10.30
C ARG A 378 21.09 32.08 -9.13
N HIS A 379 20.55 33.15 -8.57
CA HIS A 379 21.15 33.89 -7.44
C HIS A 379 20.71 33.40 -6.06
N LEU A 380 19.83 32.40 -6.01
CA LEU A 380 19.18 31.94 -4.79
C LEU A 380 20.15 31.58 -3.66
N LYS A 381 21.29 30.96 -4.00
CA LYS A 381 22.33 30.59 -3.03
C LYS A 381 23.00 31.80 -2.38
N GLN A 382 23.09 32.92 -3.09
CA GLN A 382 23.67 34.17 -2.59
C GLN A 382 22.65 34.94 -1.75
N ALA A 383 21.37 34.84 -2.11
CA ALA A 383 20.28 35.52 -1.42
C ALA A 383 19.90 34.90 -0.07
N VAL A 384 20.53 33.80 0.34
CA VAL A 384 20.15 33.07 1.56
C VAL A 384 21.39 32.80 2.41
N VAL A 385 21.32 33.17 3.68
CA VAL A 385 22.38 32.90 4.66
C VAL A 385 21.77 32.22 5.88
N LEU A 386 22.36 31.11 6.30
CA LEU A 386 22.02 30.45 7.56
C LEU A 386 23.17 30.69 8.53
N ARG A 387 22.86 31.21 9.72
CA ARG A 387 23.82 31.41 10.79
C ARG A 387 23.46 30.64 12.05
N GLN A 388 24.46 30.17 12.77
CA GLN A 388 24.39 29.61 14.11
C GLN A 388 25.18 30.52 15.04
N ASN A 389 24.53 31.15 16.02
CA ASN A 389 25.19 32.06 16.97
C ASN A 389 26.12 33.13 16.31
N GLY A 390 25.86 33.49 15.04
CA GLY A 390 26.67 34.45 14.27
C GLY A 390 27.49 33.81 13.14
N ASP A 391 27.88 32.55 13.27
CA ASP A 391 28.73 31.86 12.30
C ASP A 391 27.93 31.27 11.14
N SER A 392 28.49 31.33 9.93
CA SER A 392 27.84 30.80 8.73
C SER A 392 27.78 29.28 8.73
N VAL A 393 26.60 28.72 8.40
CA VAL A 393 26.33 27.30 8.35
C VAL A 393 26.18 26.87 6.89
N SER A 394 26.92 25.87 6.46
CA SER A 394 26.83 25.35 5.09
C SER A 394 25.54 24.55 4.87
N PHE A 395 24.96 24.71 3.69
CA PHE A 395 23.77 23.98 3.25
C PHE A 395 23.77 23.79 1.73
N GLN A 396 23.00 22.80 1.26
CA GLN A 396 22.62 22.66 -0.13
C GLN A 396 21.25 23.29 -0.35
N ALA A 397 21.14 24.15 -1.36
CA ALA A 397 19.86 24.71 -1.80
C ALA A 397 19.35 23.95 -3.03
N ARG A 398 18.08 23.55 -2.98
CA ARG A 398 17.35 22.98 -4.12
C ARG A 398 15.96 23.63 -4.21
N HIS A 399 15.36 23.61 -5.40
CA HIS A 399 13.99 24.05 -5.58
C HIS A 399 13.13 22.88 -6.09
N ASP A 400 12.10 22.50 -5.33
CA ASP A 400 11.16 21.47 -5.79
C ASP A 400 10.32 22.04 -6.95
N SER A 401 9.98 23.31 -6.84
CA SER A 401 9.30 24.13 -7.84
C SER A 401 9.83 25.56 -7.75
N PRO A 402 9.65 26.39 -8.79
CA PRO A 402 10.12 27.77 -8.78
C PRO A 402 9.58 28.65 -7.64
N ASP A 403 8.51 28.24 -6.97
CA ASP A 403 7.91 28.90 -5.80
C ASP A 403 8.29 28.26 -4.45
N LYS A 404 9.14 27.22 -4.42
CA LYS A 404 9.55 26.54 -3.19
C LYS A 404 11.04 26.25 -3.18
N LEU A 405 11.74 26.86 -2.22
CA LEU A 405 13.13 26.64 -1.91
C LEU A 405 13.27 25.72 -0.70
N THR A 406 14.05 24.65 -0.84
CA THR A 406 14.43 23.73 0.24
C THR A 406 15.94 23.85 0.50
N LEU A 407 16.31 24.03 1.76
CA LEU A 407 17.68 24.12 2.24
C LEU A 407 17.98 22.91 3.11
N THR A 408 18.97 22.13 2.71
CA THR A 408 19.44 20.96 3.45
C THR A 408 20.79 21.30 4.08
N PRO A 409 20.87 21.49 5.41
CA PRO A 409 22.13 21.65 6.11
C PRO A 409 23.12 20.54 5.76
N SER A 410 24.41 20.88 5.62
CA SER A 410 25.44 19.90 5.26
C SER A 410 25.78 18.92 6.39
N ALA A 411 25.41 19.26 7.62
CA ALA A 411 25.54 18.44 8.83
C ALA A 411 24.27 18.62 9.70
N PRO A 412 23.99 17.70 10.64
CA PRO A 412 22.94 17.91 11.64
C PRO A 412 23.11 19.26 12.34
N LEU A 413 22.00 19.98 12.53
CA LEU A 413 22.02 21.25 13.26
C LEU A 413 22.38 20.98 14.73
N LEU A 414 23.27 21.79 15.29
CA LEU A 414 23.71 21.65 16.68
C LEU A 414 22.54 21.92 17.63
N GLY A 415 22.30 20.98 18.54
CA GLY A 415 21.27 21.12 19.54
C GLY A 415 21.55 22.25 20.54
N ASP A 416 20.51 22.68 21.23
CA ASP A 416 20.52 23.81 22.18
C ASP A 416 21.00 25.15 21.60
N SER A 417 21.23 25.23 20.29
CA SER A 417 21.70 26.41 19.59
C SER A 417 20.56 27.16 18.89
N SER A 418 20.75 28.47 18.74
CA SER A 418 19.85 29.34 17.98
C SER A 418 20.40 29.57 16.59
N TYR A 419 19.51 29.49 15.60
CA TYR A 419 19.82 29.71 14.20
C TYR A 419 19.03 30.89 13.66
N VAL A 420 19.64 31.60 12.71
CA VAL A 420 19.02 32.70 11.97
C VAL A 420 19.14 32.42 10.48
N LEU A 421 18.00 32.19 9.82
CA LEU A 421 17.91 32.14 8.37
C LEU A 421 17.57 33.54 7.85
N THR A 422 18.47 34.12 7.07
CA THR A 422 18.30 35.46 6.47
C THR A 422 18.08 35.33 4.97
N LEU A 423 17.05 36.03 4.47
CA LEU A 423 16.78 36.18 3.05
C LEU A 423 17.11 37.62 2.61
N ASP A 424 17.99 37.77 1.63
CA ASP A 424 18.20 39.06 0.96
C ASP A 424 17.09 39.26 -0.08
N SER A 425 16.11 40.08 0.27
CA SER A 425 14.97 40.40 -0.59
C SER A 425 15.37 41.24 -1.81
N THR A 426 16.52 41.92 -1.78
CA THR A 426 16.95 42.82 -2.87
C THR A 426 17.38 42.04 -4.11
N LEU A 427 17.87 40.81 -3.94
CA LEU A 427 18.31 39.90 -4.99
C LEU A 427 17.17 39.06 -5.60
N LEU A 428 15.96 39.16 -5.04
CA LEU A 428 14.83 38.31 -5.44
C LEU A 428 13.73 39.09 -6.15
N ARG A 429 13.24 38.50 -7.23
CA ARG A 429 12.09 38.95 -8.01
C ARG A 429 11.20 37.75 -8.32
N ASP A 430 9.90 37.99 -8.39
CA ASP A 430 8.98 36.99 -8.93
C ASP A 430 9.06 36.87 -10.45
N ALA A 431 8.33 35.92 -11.01
CA ALA A 431 8.23 35.69 -12.45
C ALA A 431 7.70 36.89 -13.26
N PHE A 432 7.18 37.93 -12.62
CA PHE A 432 6.70 39.17 -13.25
C PHE A 432 7.58 40.38 -12.92
N GLY A 433 8.76 40.17 -12.32
CA GLY A 433 9.72 41.23 -11.98
C GLY A 433 9.39 42.02 -10.72
N ARG A 434 8.43 41.58 -9.90
CA ARG A 434 8.03 42.30 -8.68
C ARG A 434 8.96 41.97 -7.52
N THR A 435 9.20 42.96 -6.66
CA THR A 435 9.99 42.83 -5.42
C THR A 435 9.20 42.11 -4.33
N LEU A 436 9.94 41.47 -3.41
CA LEU A 436 9.35 40.84 -2.24
C LEU A 436 8.79 41.91 -1.29
N LYS A 437 7.53 41.76 -0.85
CA LYS A 437 6.86 42.75 0.01
C LYS A 437 7.04 42.53 1.51
N ASP A 438 7.62 41.41 1.94
CA ASP A 438 7.79 41.11 3.36
C ASP A 438 8.80 42.06 4.02
N SER A 439 8.43 42.60 5.18
CA SER A 439 9.33 43.36 6.05
C SER A 439 10.25 42.44 6.87
N ALA A 440 9.76 41.25 7.22
CA ALA A 440 10.52 40.26 8.00
C ALA A 440 11.14 39.21 7.08
N THR A 441 12.43 39.40 6.77
CA THR A 441 13.23 38.48 5.96
C THR A 441 14.12 37.53 6.76
N GLN A 442 14.13 37.69 8.08
CA GLN A 442 14.82 36.79 9.01
C GLN A 442 13.84 35.78 9.61
N THR A 443 14.34 34.58 9.86
CA THR A 443 13.64 33.52 10.60
C THR A 443 14.58 33.00 11.67
N VAL A 444 14.22 33.22 12.93
CA VAL A 444 14.98 32.75 14.09
C VAL A 444 14.35 31.46 14.61
N PHE A 445 15.15 30.46 14.92
CA PHE A 445 14.64 29.23 15.53
C PHE A 445 15.67 28.57 16.45
N LYS A 446 15.19 27.84 17.46
CA LYS A 446 16.04 27.09 18.39
C LYS A 446 15.92 25.58 18.14
N VAL A 447 17.08 24.94 17.97
CA VAL A 447 17.18 23.49 17.77
C VAL A 447 17.03 22.78 19.12
N ASN A 448 16.31 21.66 19.11
CA ASN A 448 16.06 20.87 20.30
C ASN A 448 17.36 20.29 20.86
N SER A 449 17.41 20.09 22.17
CA SER A 449 18.55 19.44 22.82
C SER A 449 18.75 18.01 22.29
N PRO A 450 19.98 17.56 22.00
CA PRO A 450 20.26 16.18 21.58
C PRO A 450 19.80 15.17 22.65
N ASP A 451 19.83 15.58 23.92
CA ASP A 451 19.37 14.81 25.08
C ASP A 451 17.89 14.43 25.02
N ASN A 452 17.10 15.12 24.21
CA ASN A 452 15.69 14.79 24.02
C ASN A 452 15.45 13.64 23.03
N PHE A 453 16.50 13.02 22.52
CA PHE A 453 16.43 11.96 21.53
C PHE A 453 17.26 10.75 21.94
N GLY A 454 16.95 9.60 21.35
CA GLY A 454 17.81 8.41 21.34
C GLY A 454 18.43 8.18 19.96
N SER A 455 19.17 7.09 19.84
CA SER A 455 19.73 6.61 18.57
C SER A 455 19.55 5.11 18.43
N LEU A 456 19.59 4.63 17.19
CA LEU A 456 19.55 3.21 16.87
C LEU A 456 20.57 2.90 15.77
N SER A 457 21.42 1.90 15.99
CA SER A 457 22.41 1.43 15.03
C SER A 457 22.38 -0.08 14.87
N GLY A 458 22.88 -0.57 13.74
CA GLY A 458 22.88 -1.99 13.43
C GLY A 458 23.36 -2.31 12.03
N ARG A 459 23.15 -3.57 11.62
CA ARG A 459 23.60 -4.09 10.33
C ARG A 459 22.57 -4.95 9.62
N ILE A 460 22.68 -5.00 8.29
CA ILE A 460 21.95 -5.92 7.42
C ILE A 460 22.77 -7.21 7.25
N THR A 461 22.15 -8.38 7.36
CA THR A 461 22.75 -9.65 6.95
C THR A 461 22.07 -10.14 5.67
N THR A 462 22.82 -10.17 4.57
CA THR A 462 22.37 -10.62 3.25
C THR A 462 23.54 -11.04 2.37
N ALA A 463 23.26 -11.89 1.37
CA ALA A 463 24.15 -12.22 0.27
C ALA A 463 23.94 -11.32 -0.97
N LEU A 464 22.87 -10.51 -1.01
CA LEU A 464 22.56 -9.63 -2.12
C LEU A 464 23.55 -8.46 -2.21
N PRO A 465 23.88 -7.96 -3.42
CA PRO A 465 24.73 -6.78 -3.58
C PRO A 465 24.00 -5.49 -3.15
N PRO A 466 24.74 -4.43 -2.75
CA PRO A 466 24.19 -3.09 -2.52
C PRO A 466 23.73 -2.43 -3.84
N PRO A 467 22.95 -1.33 -3.80
CA PRO A 467 22.58 -0.58 -2.59
C PRO A 467 21.45 -1.22 -1.79
N TYR A 468 21.41 -0.89 -0.50
CA TYR A 468 20.31 -1.26 0.39
C TYR A 468 19.61 0.01 0.89
N VAL A 469 18.35 -0.14 1.25
CA VAL A 469 17.60 0.92 1.90
C VAL A 469 17.03 0.40 3.21
N VAL A 470 17.38 1.06 4.31
CA VAL A 470 16.81 0.79 5.63
C VAL A 470 15.84 1.90 5.98
N SER A 471 14.71 1.53 6.55
CA SER A 471 13.74 2.47 7.06
C SER A 471 13.33 2.13 8.49
N ILE A 472 13.14 3.19 9.27
CA ILE A 472 12.62 3.12 10.63
C ILE A 472 11.32 3.93 10.67
N THR A 473 10.25 3.33 11.20
CA THR A 473 8.92 3.96 11.29
C THR A 473 8.44 3.96 12.73
N ARG A 474 8.14 5.14 13.26
CA ARG A 474 7.49 5.29 14.57
C ARG A 474 6.02 4.87 14.48
N LEU A 475 5.58 4.09 15.46
CA LEU A 475 4.24 3.51 15.50
C LEU A 475 3.30 4.21 16.46
N ASP A 476 3.83 4.98 17.42
CA ASP A 476 3.07 5.80 18.35
C ASP A 476 3.13 7.30 18.00
N GLY A 477 2.11 8.04 18.44
CA GLY A 477 2.03 9.49 18.23
C GLY A 477 2.06 9.90 16.76
N LYS A 478 2.88 10.91 16.46
CA LYS A 478 3.05 11.43 15.10
C LYS A 478 3.87 10.44 14.29
N LYS A 479 3.25 9.85 13.26
CA LYS A 479 3.94 8.94 12.33
C LYS A 479 5.14 9.64 11.73
N GLU A 480 6.31 9.12 12.06
CA GLU A 480 7.59 9.53 11.50
C GLU A 480 8.19 8.33 10.79
N LYS A 481 8.63 8.52 9.54
CA LYS A 481 9.40 7.52 8.81
C LYS A 481 10.69 8.16 8.35
N ARG A 482 11.80 7.51 8.67
CA ARG A 482 13.13 7.88 8.20
C ARG A 482 13.70 6.75 7.37
N VAL A 483 14.52 7.12 6.40
CA VAL A 483 15.08 6.22 5.39
C VAL A 483 16.55 6.57 5.20
N GLN A 484 17.38 5.55 5.05
CA GLN A 484 18.80 5.68 4.74
C GLN A 484 19.13 4.73 3.58
N SER A 485 19.77 5.26 2.54
CA SER A 485 20.38 4.45 1.47
C SER A 485 21.82 4.11 1.87
N LEU A 486 22.21 2.86 1.65
CA LEU A 486 23.47 2.31 2.14
C LEU A 486 24.24 1.66 0.99
N GLY A 487 25.53 2.01 0.85
CA GLY A 487 26.48 1.26 0.02
C GLY A 487 27.13 0.08 0.77
N GLY A 488 27.03 0.07 2.10
CA GLY A 488 27.52 -0.99 2.98
C GLY A 488 26.38 -1.61 3.81
N LYS A 489 26.73 -2.48 4.76
CA LYS A 489 25.73 -3.22 5.57
C LYS A 489 25.37 -2.54 6.90
N GLU A 490 26.14 -1.56 7.35
CA GLU A 490 25.91 -0.83 8.61
C GLU A 490 24.95 0.35 8.41
N PHE A 491 24.12 0.64 9.41
CA PHE A 491 23.19 1.76 9.41
C PHE A 491 23.07 2.41 10.78
N GLU A 492 22.69 3.69 10.79
CA GLU A 492 22.51 4.47 12.02
C GLU A 492 21.41 5.53 11.85
N PHE A 493 20.49 5.55 12.82
CA PHE A 493 19.47 6.57 12.97
C PHE A 493 19.72 7.36 14.25
N LEU A 494 20.28 8.56 14.09
CA LEU A 494 20.47 9.53 15.17
C LEU A 494 19.22 10.37 15.42
N PHE A 495 19.07 10.96 16.60
CA PHE A 495 17.99 11.89 16.93
C PHE A 495 16.58 11.29 16.78
N LEU A 496 16.36 10.07 17.25
CA LEU A 496 15.02 9.46 17.29
C LEU A 496 14.25 9.98 18.51
N GLU A 497 13.02 10.42 18.30
CA GLU A 497 12.13 10.72 19.43
C GLU A 497 11.84 9.46 20.26
N GLU A 498 11.47 9.63 21.52
CA GLU A 498 11.07 8.50 22.35
C GLU A 498 9.77 7.85 21.84
N GLY A 499 9.78 6.53 21.69
CA GLY A 499 8.63 5.80 21.18
C GLY A 499 8.95 4.40 20.69
N ARG A 500 7.94 3.73 20.13
CA ARG A 500 8.08 2.39 19.52
C ARG A 500 8.27 2.49 18.02
N TYR A 501 9.31 1.84 17.54
CA TYR A 501 9.71 1.85 16.14
C TYR A 501 9.66 0.46 15.52
N ARG A 502 9.42 0.41 14.22
CA ARG A 502 9.57 -0.80 13.39
C ARG A 502 10.59 -0.55 12.30
N LEU A 503 11.47 -1.51 12.10
CA LEU A 503 12.47 -1.50 11.04
C LEU A 503 12.00 -2.30 9.82
N ALA A 504 12.46 -1.87 8.66
CA ALA A 504 12.35 -2.61 7.41
C ALA A 504 13.57 -2.29 6.55
N ALA A 505 14.00 -3.25 5.74
CA ALA A 505 15.06 -3.06 4.76
C ALA A 505 14.67 -3.66 3.41
N PHE A 506 15.24 -3.17 2.32
CA PHE A 506 15.18 -3.83 1.02
C PHE A 506 16.49 -3.65 0.25
N ALA A 507 16.77 -4.59 -0.66
CA ALA A 507 17.84 -4.46 -1.66
C ALA A 507 17.30 -3.62 -2.83
N ASP A 508 17.91 -2.47 -3.05
CA ASP A 508 17.49 -1.44 -4.02
C ASP A 508 18.15 -1.73 -5.37
N SER A 509 17.70 -2.80 -6.00
CA SER A 509 18.27 -3.39 -7.21
C SER A 509 18.26 -2.43 -8.41
N ASP A 510 17.34 -1.46 -8.43
CA ASP A 510 17.24 -0.44 -9.47
C ASP A 510 17.84 0.92 -9.03
N SER A 511 18.41 0.99 -7.82
CA SER A 511 19.09 2.16 -7.25
C SER A 511 18.23 3.43 -7.20
N ASN A 512 16.92 3.30 -7.08
CA ASN A 512 16.00 4.43 -7.09
C ASN A 512 15.64 4.93 -5.66
N GLY A 513 16.05 4.20 -4.60
CA GLY A 513 15.81 4.53 -3.20
C GLY A 513 14.40 4.21 -2.69
N VAL A 514 13.57 3.57 -3.50
CA VAL A 514 12.14 3.31 -3.27
C VAL A 514 11.82 1.86 -3.64
N TYR A 515 11.33 1.11 -2.65
CA TYR A 515 10.94 -0.28 -2.83
C TYR A 515 10.08 -0.50 -4.09
N SER A 516 10.60 -1.31 -5.00
CA SER A 516 9.92 -1.72 -6.23
C SER A 516 9.07 -2.98 -5.98
N PRO A 517 7.71 -2.90 -6.05
CA PRO A 517 6.83 -4.03 -5.77
C PRO A 517 6.73 -5.04 -6.93
N GLY A 518 7.52 -4.87 -7.99
CA GLY A 518 7.42 -5.62 -9.23
C GLY A 518 6.28 -5.15 -10.14
N SER A 519 6.17 -5.79 -11.30
CA SER A 519 5.20 -5.52 -12.36
C SER A 519 4.81 -6.83 -13.04
N ILE A 520 3.55 -7.01 -13.45
CA ILE A 520 3.19 -8.15 -14.33
C ILE A 520 3.19 -7.78 -15.82
N LYS A 521 3.29 -6.48 -16.16
CA LYS A 521 3.33 -6.00 -17.56
C LYS A 521 4.17 -4.72 -17.74
N PRO A 522 5.41 -4.82 -18.29
CA PRO A 522 6.17 -6.04 -18.48
C PRO A 522 6.47 -6.72 -17.13
N PHE A 523 6.72 -8.03 -17.13
CA PHE A 523 6.99 -8.77 -15.91
C PHE A 523 8.32 -8.35 -15.29
N ARG A 524 8.30 -8.06 -13.99
CA ARG A 524 9.45 -7.78 -13.12
C ARG A 524 9.14 -8.27 -11.71
N PHE A 525 10.08 -8.97 -11.09
CA PHE A 525 9.96 -9.36 -9.69
C PHE A 525 9.88 -8.16 -8.76
N SER A 526 9.39 -8.39 -7.54
CA SER A 526 9.54 -7.41 -6.47
C SER A 526 10.96 -7.41 -5.94
N GLU A 527 11.38 -6.32 -5.32
CA GLU A 527 12.65 -6.29 -4.60
C GLU A 527 12.61 -7.15 -3.35
N THR A 528 13.76 -7.72 -3.00
CA THR A 528 13.90 -8.44 -1.74
C THR A 528 13.82 -7.47 -0.57
N PHE A 529 12.96 -7.79 0.40
CA PHE A 529 12.74 -6.96 1.56
C PHE A 529 12.58 -7.77 2.84
N HIS A 530 12.84 -7.11 3.96
CA HIS A 530 12.56 -7.59 5.31
C HIS A 530 11.69 -6.57 6.05
N MET A 531 10.73 -7.05 6.84
CA MET A 531 9.97 -6.23 7.79
C MET A 531 10.02 -6.90 9.16
N SER A 532 10.60 -6.22 10.14
CA SER A 532 10.68 -6.75 11.50
C SER A 532 9.27 -6.93 12.08
N ALA A 533 9.00 -8.11 12.63
CA ALA A 533 7.74 -8.40 13.31
C ALA A 533 7.64 -7.58 14.61
N ASP A 534 8.73 -7.53 15.36
CA ASP A 534 8.83 -6.87 16.64
C ASP A 534 9.10 -5.37 16.51
N THR A 535 8.77 -4.66 17.58
CA THR A 535 9.04 -3.24 17.71
C THR A 535 10.23 -2.99 18.61
N VAL A 536 11.04 -1.99 18.28
CA VAL A 536 12.14 -1.53 19.12
C VAL A 536 11.69 -0.27 19.86
N SER A 537 11.77 -0.30 21.19
CA SER A 537 11.50 0.88 22.01
C SER A 537 12.76 1.74 22.12
N ILE A 538 12.61 3.02 21.80
CA ILE A 538 13.65 4.04 21.94
C ILE A 538 13.28 4.99 23.07
N ARG A 539 14.26 5.34 23.90
CA ARG A 539 14.16 6.33 24.98
C ARG A 539 15.14 7.46 24.72
N LYS A 540 14.87 8.61 25.35
CA LYS A 540 15.79 9.75 25.35
C LYS A 540 17.15 9.36 25.96
N ARG A 541 18.24 9.93 25.43
CA ARG A 541 19.63 9.68 25.84
C ARG A 541 20.08 8.21 25.74
N TRP A 542 19.33 7.36 25.05
CA TRP A 542 19.68 5.95 24.87
C TRP A 542 20.20 5.69 23.47
N GLU A 543 21.29 4.95 23.40
CA GLU A 543 21.77 4.33 22.16
C GLU A 543 21.36 2.86 22.14
N LYS A 544 20.61 2.47 21.10
CA LYS A 544 20.23 1.09 20.87
C LYS A 544 21.06 0.51 19.72
N SER A 545 22.15 -0.17 20.06
CA SER A 545 23.08 -0.76 19.08
C SER A 545 22.86 -2.27 18.89
N GLY A 546 23.52 -2.83 17.86
CA GLY A 546 23.56 -4.27 17.60
C GLY A 546 22.29 -4.84 16.96
N ILE A 547 21.44 -4.01 16.36
CA ILE A 547 20.26 -4.48 15.64
C ILE A 547 20.69 -5.23 14.38
N ILE A 548 20.19 -6.46 14.20
CA ILE A 548 20.45 -7.26 13.00
C ILE A 548 19.16 -7.34 12.19
N ILE A 549 19.23 -6.92 10.92
CA ILE A 549 18.13 -7.06 9.96
C ILE A 549 18.47 -8.19 8.99
N PRO A 550 17.83 -9.36 9.08
CA PRO A 550 18.04 -10.44 8.11
C PRO A 550 17.30 -10.13 6.81
N LEU A 551 18.03 -9.69 5.79
CA LEU A 551 17.52 -9.49 4.45
C LEU A 551 17.83 -10.74 3.62
N PRO A 552 16.80 -11.56 3.30
CA PRO A 552 17.00 -12.92 2.78
C PRO A 552 17.69 -12.97 1.41
#